data_AF-A0A9E5S5G5-F1
#
_entry.id   AF-A0A9E5S5G5-F1
#
_cell.length_a   1.000
_cell.length_b   1.000
_cell.length_c   1.000
_cell.angle_alpha   90.00
_cell.angle_beta   90.00
_cell.angle_gamma   90.00
#
_symmetry.space_group_name_H-M   'P 1'
#
loop_
_entity.id
_entity.type
_entity.pdbx_description
1 polymer ?
#
loop_
_entity_poly.entity_id
_entity_poly.type
_entity_poly.pdbx_seq_one_letter_code
_entity_poly.pdbx_strand_id
1 'polypeptide(L)'
;MKSKRNVLLVNTLISIGLAAAIFVIIGVVFDASCNGNLQMTNYSFSKMAAGVLATGLGFGLPTVIYGNENMSLPIQTLIHMGIGCVVMIITAFLVGWIPTEKGALAIIVTIVV
;
A
#
# COMPACT_ATOMS: atom_id res chain seq x y z
N MET A 1 -25.04 -17.43 5.74
CA MET A 1 -24.87 -16.29 4.80
C MET A 1 -23.96 -15.26 5.47
N LYS A 2 -22.75 -14.98 4.94
CA LYS A 2 -21.92 -13.89 5.48
C LYS A 2 -22.54 -12.55 5.04
N SER A 3 -22.76 -11.63 5.98
CA SER A 3 -23.20 -10.26 5.67
C SER A 3 -22.15 -9.54 4.80
N LYS A 4 -22.58 -8.65 3.90
CA LYS A 4 -21.67 -7.84 3.04
C LYS A 4 -20.59 -7.13 3.87
N ARG A 5 -20.93 -6.64 5.07
CA ARG A 5 -19.98 -6.03 6.02
C ARG A 5 -18.90 -7.02 6.49
N ASN A 6 -19.28 -8.27 6.74
CA ASN A 6 -18.34 -9.30 7.20
C ASN A 6 -17.37 -9.67 6.06
N VAL A 7 -17.84 -9.67 4.81
CA VAL A 7 -16.98 -9.91 3.64
C VAL A 7 -15.97 -8.77 3.47
N LEU A 8 -16.42 -7.52 3.55
CA LEU A 8 -15.53 -6.34 3.46
C LEU A 8 -14.44 -6.35 4.53
N LEU A 9 -14.82 -6.62 5.79
CA LEU A 9 -13.86 -6.69 6.90
C LEU A 9 -12.82 -7.80 6.67
N VAL A 10 -13.27 -8.99 6.24
CA VAL A 10 -12.36 -10.11 5.95
C VAL A 10 -11.42 -9.76 4.80
N ASN A 11 -11.92 -9.21 3.70
CA ASN A 11 -11.09 -8.81 2.56
C ASN A 11 -10.05 -7.76 2.96
N THR A 12 -10.47 -6.77 3.76
CA THR A 12 -9.56 -5.72 4.25
C THR A 12 -8.47 -6.30 5.15
N LEU A 13 -8.83 -7.22 6.06
CA LEU A 13 -7.85 -7.90 6.90
C LEU A 13 -6.88 -8.77 6.09
N ILE A 14 -7.37 -9.45 5.04
CA ILE A 14 -6.52 -10.20 4.10
C ILE A 14 -5.55 -9.26 3.39
N SER A 15 -6.02 -8.12 2.89
CA SER A 15 -5.16 -7.13 2.21
C SER A 15 -4.10 -6.54 3.15
N ILE A 16 -4.46 -6.20 4.38
CA ILE A 16 -3.50 -5.75 5.40
C ILE A 16 -2.49 -6.86 5.73
N GLY A 17 -2.97 -8.09 5.92
CA GLY A 17 -2.11 -9.25 6.20
C GLY A 17 -1.11 -9.52 5.08
N LEU A 18 -1.54 -9.42 3.82
CA LEU A 18 -0.67 -9.57 2.66
C LEU A 18 0.38 -8.46 2.59
N ALA A 19 -0.03 -7.20 2.78
CA ALA A 19 0.90 -6.07 2.80
C ALA A 19 1.94 -6.21 3.93
N ALA A 20 1.50 -6.64 5.12
CA ALA A 20 2.40 -6.89 6.25
C ALA A 20 3.35 -8.07 5.99
N ALA A 21 2.87 -9.16 5.39
CA ALA A 21 3.71 -10.29 5.02
C ALA A 21 4.81 -9.87 4.02
N ILE A 22 4.46 -9.10 3.00
CA ILE A 22 5.45 -8.56 2.03
C ILE A 22 6.47 -7.67 2.74
N PHE A 23 6.01 -6.77 3.62
CA PHE A 23 6.91 -5.90 4.39
C PHE A 23 7.89 -6.71 5.25
N VAL A 24 7.43 -7.76 5.93
CA VAL A 24 8.29 -8.64 6.72
C VAL A 24 9.27 -9.39 5.84
N ILE A 25 8.83 -9.96 4.71
CA ILE A 25 9.72 -10.67 3.77
C ILE A 25 10.83 -9.74 3.28
N ILE A 26 10.47 -8.52 2.84
CA ILE A 26 11.45 -7.52 2.40
C ILE A 26 12.36 -7.14 3.57
N GLY A 27 11.82 -6.93 4.76
CA GLY A 27 12.59 -6.63 5.97
C GLY A 27 13.64 -7.70 6.28
N VAL A 28 13.30 -8.98 6.15
CA VAL A 28 14.23 -10.12 6.33
C VAL A 28 15.32 -10.12 5.25
N VAL A 29 14.99 -9.80 4.00
CA VAL A 29 15.99 -9.65 2.93
C VAL A 29 16.97 -8.54 3.26
N PHE A 30 16.48 -7.38 3.73
CA PHE A 30 17.34 -6.28 4.16
C PHE A 30 18.20 -6.66 5.36
N ASP A 31 17.61 -7.29 6.38
CA ASP A 31 18.32 -7.77 7.57
C ASP A 31 19.49 -8.69 7.20
N ALA A 32 19.24 -9.69 6.36
CA ALA A 32 20.26 -10.59 5.86
C ALA A 32 21.35 -9.86 5.04
N SER A 33 20.95 -8.95 4.14
CA SER A 33 21.89 -8.20 3.30
C SER A 33 22.75 -7.20 4.09
N CYS A 34 22.26 -6.73 5.24
CA CYS A 34 22.95 -5.81 6.13
C CYS A 34 23.62 -6.52 7.33
N ASN A 35 23.76 -7.86 7.30
CA ASN A 35 24.35 -8.67 8.36
C ASN A 35 23.71 -8.43 9.75
N GLY A 36 22.39 -8.29 9.79
CA GLY A 36 21.63 -8.04 11.02
C GLY A 36 21.70 -6.61 11.55
N ASN A 37 22.31 -5.67 10.80
CA ASN A 37 22.47 -4.28 11.24
C ASN A 37 21.58 -3.32 10.45
N LEU A 38 20.33 -3.15 10.91
CA LEU A 38 19.36 -2.21 10.36
C LEU A 38 19.31 -0.91 11.18
N GLN A 39 19.95 0.14 10.68
CA GLN A 39 19.87 1.46 11.31
C GLN A 39 18.60 2.20 10.90
N MET A 40 17.64 2.26 11.83
CA MET A 40 16.37 2.96 11.64
C MET A 40 16.42 4.33 12.34
N THR A 41 16.35 5.41 11.57
CA THR A 41 16.34 6.80 12.08
C THR A 41 15.06 7.51 11.67
N ASN A 42 14.73 8.62 12.34
CA ASN A 42 13.59 9.48 11.96
C ASN A 42 12.25 8.72 11.85
N TYR A 43 12.04 7.74 12.73
CA TYR A 43 10.86 6.88 12.75
C TYR A 43 10.66 6.09 11.44
N SER A 44 11.72 5.80 10.68
CA SER A 44 11.64 5.11 9.38
C SER A 44 10.81 3.82 9.48
N PHE A 45 11.04 2.98 10.50
CA PHE A 45 10.22 1.78 10.71
C PHE A 45 8.73 2.10 10.92
N SER A 46 8.41 3.02 11.82
CA SER A 46 7.01 3.37 12.12
C SER A 46 6.31 3.98 10.91
N LYS A 47 7.00 4.80 10.11
CA LYS A 47 6.49 5.34 8.84
C LYS A 47 6.20 4.22 7.86
N MET A 48 7.12 3.27 7.69
CA MET A 48 6.92 2.11 6.81
C MET A 48 5.74 1.25 7.28
N ALA A 49 5.64 0.97 8.59
CA ALA A 49 4.53 0.20 9.16
C ALA A 49 3.18 0.91 8.98
N ALA A 50 3.13 2.24 9.16
CA ALA A 50 1.93 3.03 8.86
C ALA A 50 1.58 2.99 7.36
N GLY A 51 2.59 3.03 6.48
CA GLY A 51 2.39 2.89 5.05
C GLY A 51 1.82 1.52 4.65
N VAL A 52 2.30 0.44 5.28
CA VAL A 52 1.74 -0.91 5.09
C VAL A 52 0.25 -0.95 5.43
N LEU A 53 -0.14 -0.35 6.56
CA LEU A 53 -1.55 -0.27 6.96
C LEU A 53 -2.37 0.56 5.98
N ALA A 54 -1.86 1.73 5.57
CA ALA A 54 -2.51 2.60 4.59
C ALA A 54 -2.73 1.88 3.26
N THR A 55 -1.71 1.20 2.72
CA THR A 55 -1.81 0.41 1.50
C THR A 55 -2.78 -0.77 1.65
N GLY A 56 -2.71 -1.51 2.76
CA GLY A 56 -3.63 -2.61 3.04
C GLY A 56 -5.10 -2.16 3.06
N LEU A 57 -5.39 -1.01 3.67
CA LEU A 57 -6.71 -0.38 3.65
C LEU A 57 -7.09 0.12 2.26
N GLY A 58 -6.15 0.77 1.57
CA GLY A 58 -6.35 1.37 0.24
C GLY A 58 -6.65 0.36 -0.87
N PHE A 59 -6.20 -0.88 -0.73
CA PHE A 59 -6.59 -1.98 -1.63
C PHE A 59 -7.74 -2.82 -1.08
N GLY A 60 -7.84 -2.98 0.25
CA GLY A 60 -8.88 -3.79 0.88
C GLY A 60 -10.28 -3.19 0.79
N LEU A 61 -10.42 -1.90 1.10
CA LEU A 61 -11.73 -1.23 1.16
C LEU A 61 -12.39 -1.08 -0.23
N PRO A 62 -11.67 -0.69 -1.29
CA PRO A 62 -12.29 -0.55 -2.62
C PRO A 62 -12.80 -1.85 -3.22
N THR A 63 -12.47 -3.02 -2.66
CA THR A 63 -13.04 -4.30 -3.11
C THR A 63 -14.57 -4.34 -3.06
N VAL A 64 -15.20 -3.46 -2.26
CA VAL A 64 -16.66 -3.30 -2.24
C VAL A 64 -17.25 -2.98 -3.62
N ILE A 65 -16.50 -2.33 -4.50
CA ILE A 65 -16.96 -1.96 -5.86
C ILE A 65 -17.23 -3.20 -6.73
N TYR A 66 -16.57 -4.33 -6.45
CA TYR A 66 -16.74 -5.57 -7.21
C TYR A 66 -18.11 -6.23 -7.01
N GLY A 67 -18.87 -5.78 -6.01
CA GLY A 67 -20.25 -6.21 -5.81
C GLY A 67 -21.30 -5.42 -6.60
N ASN A 68 -20.90 -4.46 -7.44
CA ASN A 68 -21.84 -3.61 -8.16
C ASN A 68 -22.17 -4.19 -9.55
N GLU A 69 -23.32 -4.85 -9.65
CA GLU A 69 -23.83 -5.44 -10.90
C GLU A 69 -24.17 -4.43 -12.00
N ASN A 70 -24.34 -3.15 -11.66
CA ASN A 70 -24.62 -2.08 -12.64
C ASN A 70 -23.36 -1.56 -13.34
N MET A 71 -22.18 -2.06 -12.97
CA MET A 71 -20.90 -1.61 -13.51
C MET A 71 -20.17 -2.78 -14.14
N SER A 72 -19.55 -2.56 -15.29
CA SER A 72 -18.71 -3.60 -15.91
C SER A 72 -17.41 -3.81 -15.13
N LEU A 73 -16.90 -5.04 -15.16
CA LEU A 73 -15.66 -5.41 -14.47
C LEU A 73 -14.44 -4.51 -14.81
N PRO A 74 -14.26 -4.03 -16.06
CA PRO A 74 -13.20 -3.08 -16.36
C PRO A 74 -13.33 -1.76 -15.61
N ILE A 75 -14.55 -1.22 -15.49
CA ILE A 75 -14.78 0.05 -14.78
C ILE A 75 -14.60 -0.14 -13.27
N GLN A 76 -15.08 -1.26 -12.71
CA GLN A 76 -14.84 -1.60 -11.31
C GLN A 76 -13.33 -1.69 -11.00
N THR A 77 -12.58 -2.35 -11.88
CA THR A 77 -11.12 -2.46 -11.76
C THR A 77 -10.44 -1.11 -11.93
N LEU A 78 -10.86 -0.27 -12.88
CA LEU A 78 -10.32 1.08 -13.06
C LEU A 78 -10.47 1.92 -11.79
N ILE A 79 -11.64 1.86 -11.14
CA ILE A 79 -11.89 2.58 -9.88
C ILE A 79 -11.02 2.04 -8.76
N HIS A 80 -10.95 0.72 -8.60
CA HIS A 80 -10.10 0.10 -7.58
C HIS A 80 -8.63 0.52 -7.78
N MET A 81 -8.10 0.36 -9.00
CA MET A 81 -6.72 0.70 -9.33
C MET A 81 -6.47 2.20 -9.15
N GLY A 82 -7.41 3.06 -9.55
CA GLY A 82 -7.33 4.50 -9.33
C GLY A 82 -7.19 4.86 -7.86
N ILE A 83 -8.00 4.27 -6.98
CA ILE A 83 -7.89 4.47 -5.53
C ILE A 83 -6.55 3.95 -5.01
N GLY A 84 -6.14 2.75 -5.45
CA GLY A 84 -4.85 2.16 -5.10
C GLY A 84 -3.67 3.07 -5.45
N CYS A 85 -3.65 3.64 -6.66
CA CYS A 85 -2.62 4.59 -7.09
C CYS A 85 -2.59 5.85 -6.22
N VAL A 86 -3.75 6.43 -5.89
CA VAL A 86 -3.82 7.62 -5.02
C VAL A 86 -3.27 7.31 -3.63
N VAL A 87 -3.68 6.18 -3.04
CA VAL A 87 -3.18 5.76 -1.73
C VAL A 87 -1.67 5.51 -1.77
N MET A 88 -1.17 4.87 -2.83
CA MET A 88 0.27 4.63 -3.01
C MET A 88 1.06 5.93 -3.09
N ILE A 89 0.62 6.91 -3.89
CA ILE A 89 1.32 8.20 -4.02
C ILE A 89 1.35 8.95 -2.68
N ILE A 90 0.21 9.03 -1.98
CA ILE A 90 0.13 9.69 -0.67
C ILE A 90 1.04 8.97 0.34
N THR A 91 1.01 7.64 0.35
CA THR A 91 1.83 6.82 1.25
C THR A 91 3.32 7.03 0.95
N ALA A 92 3.72 6.96 -0.32
CA ALA A 92 5.10 7.18 -0.76
C ALA A 92 5.60 8.57 -0.36
N PHE A 93 4.76 9.60 -0.45
CA PHE A 93 5.09 10.94 0.00
C PHE A 93 5.30 11.00 1.53
N LEU A 94 4.33 10.51 2.31
CA LEU A 94 4.36 10.60 3.78
C LEU A 94 5.47 9.76 4.42
N VAL A 95 5.77 8.60 3.82
CA VAL A 95 6.83 7.71 4.29
C VAL A 95 8.22 8.18 3.85
N GLY A 96 8.30 9.05 2.85
CA GLY A 96 9.55 9.64 2.37
C GLY A 96 10.24 8.84 1.26
N TRP A 97 9.48 8.07 0.48
CA TRP A 97 10.00 7.39 -0.72
C TRP A 97 10.21 8.35 -1.88
N ILE A 98 9.43 9.44 -1.93
CA ILE A 98 9.56 10.47 -2.95
C ILE A 98 10.68 11.44 -2.54
N PRO A 99 11.76 11.57 -3.33
CA PRO A 99 12.92 12.38 -2.96
C PRO A 99 12.67 13.87 -3.24
N THR A 100 11.84 14.51 -2.41
CA THR A 100 11.38 15.89 -2.64
C THR A 100 12.51 16.92 -2.66
N GLU A 101 13.60 16.67 -1.94
CA GLU A 101 14.79 17.52 -1.91
C GLU A 101 15.63 17.47 -3.20
N LYS A 102 15.42 16.47 -4.08
CA LYS A 102 16.18 16.31 -5.33
C LYS A 102 15.56 17.04 -6.54
N GLY A 103 14.52 17.85 -6.30
CA GLY A 103 13.85 18.66 -7.32
C GLY A 103 12.80 17.91 -8.15
N ALA A 104 12.08 18.66 -8.99
CA ALA A 104 10.87 18.18 -9.67
C ALA A 104 11.10 16.97 -10.59
N LEU A 105 12.24 16.88 -11.26
CA LEU A 105 12.57 15.75 -12.13
C LEU A 105 12.59 14.43 -11.35
N ALA A 106 13.23 14.40 -10.18
CA ALA A 106 13.34 13.20 -9.36
C ALA A 106 11.96 12.75 -8.86
N ILE A 107 11.09 13.70 -8.49
CA ILE A 107 9.71 13.43 -8.09
C ILE A 107 8.93 12.78 -9.24
N ILE A 108 8.99 13.36 -10.44
CA ILE A 108 8.27 12.85 -11.61
C ILE A 108 8.74 11.45 -11.96
N VAL A 109 10.06 11.22 -11.98
CA VAL A 109 10.62 9.89 -12.26
C VAL A 109 10.14 8.86 -11.24
N THR A 110 10.15 9.17 -9.94
CA THR A 110 9.67 8.24 -8.90
C THR A 110 8.17 7.92 -9.00
N ILE A 111 7.35 8.82 -9.55
CA ILE A 111 5.90 8.60 -9.70
C ILE A 111 5.59 7.81 -10.98
N VAL A 112 6.36 8.04 -12.05
CA VAL A 112 6.08 7.50 -13.39
C VAL A 112 6.78 6.16 -13.68
N VAL A 113 7.90 5.88 -13.01
CA VAL A 113 8.74 4.68 -13.19
C VAL A 113 8.55 3.72 -12.03
#